data_AF-A0A932J4K8-F1
#
_entry.id   AF-A0A932J4K8-F1
#
_cell.length_a   1.000
_cell.length_b   1.000
_cell.length_c   1.000
_cell.angle_alpha   90.00
_cell.angle_beta   90.00
_cell.angle_gamma   90.00
#
_symmetry.space_group_name_H-M   'P 1'
#
loop_
_entity.id
_entity.type
_entity.pdbx_description
1 polymer ?
#
loop_
_entity_poly.entity_id
_entity_poly.type
_entity_poly.pdbx_seq_one_letter_code
_entity_poly.pdbx_strand_id
1 'polypeptide(L)'
;MLSRLLCTLCLFVLFGPWQSAQAVDLAAKFAPKLRFDRAAVGYPMSAQPFYEAMQRNRNGATFVPPENLDVTSLHSGKVPTYYQVRQFGNQVRIHYWWFYGFQHPCFLDQGQHNGDWEHIMVTLAEDKNSIAAVTYYQHNGS
;
A
#
# COMPACT_ATOMS: atom_id res chain seq x y z
N MET A 1 -18.09 2.46 -32.92
CA MET A 1 -16.81 1.79 -32.59
C MET A 1 -16.36 2.28 -31.22
N LEU A 2 -16.62 1.51 -30.14
CA LEU A 2 -16.14 1.85 -28.80
C LEU A 2 -14.74 1.27 -28.59
N SER A 3 -13.74 2.15 -28.45
CA SER A 3 -12.39 1.79 -28.02
C SER A 3 -12.38 1.67 -26.50
N ARG A 4 -12.11 0.46 -25.99
CA ARG A 4 -11.83 0.20 -24.57
C ARG A 4 -10.35 0.45 -24.33
N LEU A 5 -9.99 1.50 -23.58
CA LEU A 5 -8.66 1.62 -23.00
C LEU A 5 -8.54 0.58 -21.88
N LEU A 6 -7.73 -0.46 -22.12
CA LEU A 6 -7.22 -1.33 -21.07
C LEU A 6 -6.09 -0.58 -20.33
N CYS A 7 -6.29 -0.39 -19.04
CA CYS A 7 -5.27 0.10 -18.11
C CYS A 7 -4.30 -1.06 -17.82
N THR A 8 -3.05 -0.93 -18.27
CA THR A 8 -2.00 -1.94 -18.09
C THR A 8 -1.50 -1.91 -16.64
N LEU A 9 -1.93 -2.88 -15.83
CA LEU A 9 -1.30 -3.18 -14.53
C LEU A 9 0.06 -3.86 -14.80
N CYS A 10 1.17 -3.23 -14.40
CA CYS A 10 2.46 -3.91 -14.32
C CYS A 10 2.49 -4.84 -13.10
N LEU A 11 2.41 -6.14 -13.35
CA LEU A 11 2.52 -7.20 -12.35
C LEU A 11 3.98 -7.68 -12.26
N PHE A 12 4.70 -7.35 -11.18
CA PHE A 12 5.96 -8.01 -10.84
C PHE A 12 5.65 -9.26 -10.00
N VAL A 13 5.86 -10.45 -10.57
CA VAL A 13 5.66 -11.75 -9.91
C VAL A 13 6.99 -12.22 -9.32
N LEU A 14 7.09 -12.25 -7.99
CA LEU A 14 8.06 -13.09 -7.27
C LEU A 14 7.31 -14.31 -6.73
N PHE A 15 7.80 -15.49 -7.08
CA PHE A 15 7.16 -16.80 -7.03
C PHE A 15 6.41 -17.15 -5.72
N GLY A 16 5.10 -17.31 -5.86
CA GLY A 16 4.25 -18.24 -5.11
C GLY A 16 3.03 -18.55 -5.99
N PRO A 17 2.63 -19.82 -6.20
CA PRO A 17 1.38 -20.10 -6.89
C PRO A 17 0.24 -19.52 -6.03
N TRP A 18 -0.84 -19.08 -6.65
CA TRP A 18 -2.07 -18.59 -6.01
C TRP A 18 -2.14 -17.09 -5.66
N GLN A 19 -2.16 -16.25 -6.69
CA GLN A 19 -3.29 -15.32 -6.75
C GLN A 19 -4.25 -15.86 -7.80
N SER A 20 -5.25 -16.62 -7.34
CA SER A 20 -6.37 -16.99 -8.21
C SER A 20 -7.09 -15.72 -8.66
N ALA A 21 -7.78 -15.74 -9.80
CA ALA A 21 -8.63 -14.63 -10.22
C ALA A 21 -9.59 -14.20 -9.08
N GLN A 22 -10.12 -15.18 -8.33
CA GLN A 22 -10.93 -14.95 -7.13
C GLN A 22 -10.20 -14.12 -6.05
N ALA A 23 -8.90 -14.35 -5.81
CA ALA A 23 -8.15 -13.58 -4.83
C ALA A 23 -8.02 -12.11 -5.26
N VAL A 24 -7.76 -11.86 -6.55
CA VAL A 24 -7.70 -10.50 -7.11
C VAL A 24 -9.07 -9.82 -7.00
N ASP A 25 -10.16 -10.52 -7.31
CA ASP A 25 -11.52 -9.98 -7.21
C ASP A 25 -11.89 -9.63 -5.77
N LEU A 26 -11.55 -10.48 -4.79
CA LEU A 26 -11.77 -10.19 -3.38
C LEU A 26 -10.94 -8.99 -2.91
N ALA A 27 -9.66 -8.93 -3.30
CA ALA A 27 -8.80 -7.81 -2.96
C ALA A 27 -9.32 -6.50 -3.53
N ALA A 28 -9.83 -6.49 -4.76
CA ALA A 28 -10.44 -5.31 -5.37
C ALA A 28 -11.77 -4.94 -4.69
N LYS A 29 -12.65 -5.92 -4.43
CA LYS A 29 -13.98 -5.71 -3.82
C LYS A 29 -13.88 -5.10 -2.43
N PHE A 30 -12.93 -5.55 -1.63
CA PHE A 30 -12.77 -5.12 -0.23
C PHE A 30 -11.64 -4.12 -0.04
N ALA A 31 -11.12 -3.52 -1.12
CA ALA A 31 -10.09 -2.51 -1.06
C ALA A 31 -10.55 -1.30 -0.22
N PRO A 32 -9.75 -0.85 0.74
CA PRO A 32 -10.10 0.28 1.59
C PRO A 32 -9.98 1.59 0.80
N LYS A 33 -10.67 2.63 1.30
CA LYS A 33 -10.51 3.99 0.80
C LYS A 33 -9.70 4.78 1.80
N LEU A 34 -8.49 5.19 1.40
CA LEU A 34 -7.68 6.11 2.18
C LEU A 34 -8.33 7.49 2.23
N ARG A 35 -8.27 8.12 3.40
CA ARG A 35 -8.73 9.48 3.63
C ARG A 35 -7.65 10.23 4.37
N PHE A 36 -7.34 11.42 3.89
CA PHE A 36 -6.34 12.31 4.47
C PHE A 36 -7.04 13.57 4.95
N ASP A 37 -6.66 14.05 6.12
CA ASP A 37 -7.12 15.34 6.61
C ASP A 37 -6.16 16.45 6.15
N ARG A 38 -6.44 17.68 6.61
CA ARG A 38 -5.64 18.86 6.27
C ARG A 38 -4.23 18.86 6.88
N ALA A 39 -3.93 17.96 7.81
CA ALA A 39 -2.62 17.89 8.48
C ALA A 39 -1.65 16.95 7.76
N ALA A 40 -2.10 16.20 6.75
CA ALA A 40 -1.22 15.34 5.95
C ALA A 40 -0.19 16.17 5.18
N VAL A 41 1.10 15.86 5.36
CA VAL A 41 2.22 16.54 4.70
C VAL A 41 2.76 15.73 3.51
N GLY A 42 2.69 14.40 3.58
CA GLY A 42 3.10 13.48 2.53
C GLY A 42 2.03 12.44 2.23
N TYR A 43 2.04 11.92 1.01
CA TYR A 43 1.10 10.92 0.50
C TYR A 43 1.82 9.63 0.15
N PRO A 44 1.10 8.49 0.10
CA PRO A 44 1.75 7.25 -0.27
C PRO A 44 2.23 7.27 -1.72
N MET A 45 3.26 6.47 -2.00
CA MET A 45 3.94 6.40 -3.28
C MET A 45 4.40 4.97 -3.59
N SER A 46 4.94 4.76 -4.79
CA SER A 46 5.64 3.50 -5.07
C SER A 46 6.88 3.37 -4.19
N ALA A 47 7.18 2.16 -3.73
CA ALA A 47 8.44 1.86 -3.04
C ALA A 47 9.67 1.88 -3.97
N GLN A 48 9.46 1.84 -5.29
CA GLN A 48 10.53 1.77 -6.28
C GLN A 48 11.50 2.97 -6.24
N PRO A 49 11.05 4.24 -6.26
CA PRO A 49 11.96 5.38 -6.19
C PRO A 49 12.79 5.42 -4.90
N PHE A 50 12.22 4.93 -3.79
CA PHE A 50 12.95 4.81 -2.52
C PHE A 50 14.05 3.74 -2.60
N TYR A 51 13.73 2.57 -3.13
CA TYR A 51 14.73 1.53 -3.38
C TYR A 51 15.87 2.04 -4.27
N GLU A 52 15.56 2.75 -5.35
CA GLU A 52 16.56 3.33 -6.24
C GLU A 52 17.42 4.40 -5.53
N ALA A 53 16.82 5.25 -4.70
CA ALA A 53 17.55 6.22 -3.89
C ALA A 53 18.50 5.55 -2.90
N MET A 54 18.06 4.46 -2.25
CA MET A 54 18.89 3.65 -1.37
C MET A 54 20.07 3.02 -2.11
N GLN A 55 19.84 2.50 -3.32
CA GLN A 55 20.92 1.93 -4.13
C GLN A 55 21.95 2.97 -4.56
N ARG A 56 21.51 4.17 -4.97
CA ARG A 56 22.43 5.28 -5.28
C ARG A 56 23.25 5.69 -4.05
N ASN A 57 22.62 5.76 -2.88
CA ASN A 57 23.32 6.11 -1.65
C ASN A 57 24.38 5.09 -1.26
N ARG A 58 24.08 3.79 -1.40
CA ARG A 58 25.08 2.73 -1.21
C ARG A 58 26.30 2.86 -2.13
N ASN A 59 26.12 3.48 -3.29
CA ASN A 59 27.19 3.78 -4.25
C ASN A 59 27.83 5.16 -4.04
N GLY A 60 27.64 5.79 -2.87
CA GLY A 60 28.31 7.02 -2.47
C GLY A 60 27.56 8.33 -2.79
N ALA A 61 26.34 8.27 -3.34
CA ALA A 61 25.53 9.47 -3.55
C ALA A 61 24.91 9.97 -2.24
N THR A 62 24.66 11.28 -2.13
CA THR A 62 23.86 11.85 -1.04
C THR A 62 22.44 11.26 -1.09
N PHE A 63 21.97 10.74 0.03
CA PHE A 63 20.59 10.27 0.15
C PHE A 63 19.66 11.47 0.31
N VAL A 64 18.71 11.60 -0.62
CA VAL A 64 17.56 12.49 -0.50
C VAL A 64 16.33 11.59 -0.48
N PRO A 65 15.58 11.54 0.64
CA PRO A 65 14.39 10.70 0.73
C PRO A 65 13.39 11.15 -0.34
N PRO A 66 12.97 10.26 -1.26
CA PRO A 66 11.88 10.61 -2.15
C PRO A 66 10.60 10.73 -1.34
N GLU A 67 9.81 11.76 -1.60
CA GLU A 67 8.53 11.98 -0.94
C GLU A 67 7.48 12.38 -1.97
N ASN A 68 6.25 11.87 -1.82
CA ASN A 68 5.13 12.29 -2.64
C ASN A 68 4.34 13.39 -1.93
N LEU A 69 4.59 14.62 -2.35
CA LEU A 69 3.88 15.83 -1.88
C LEU A 69 2.71 16.21 -2.81
N ASP A 70 2.46 15.42 -3.87
CA ASP A 70 1.45 15.73 -4.88
C ASP A 70 0.08 15.17 -4.46
N VAL A 71 -0.79 16.02 -3.93
CA VAL A 71 -2.17 15.64 -3.56
C VAL A 71 -2.98 15.12 -4.75
N THR A 72 -2.65 15.54 -5.98
CA THR A 72 -3.37 15.09 -7.18
C THR A 72 -3.09 13.60 -7.49
N SER A 73 -2.00 13.04 -6.93
CA SER A 73 -1.70 11.61 -7.01
C SER A 73 -2.80 10.74 -6.38
N LEU A 74 -3.47 11.25 -5.33
CA LEU A 74 -4.56 10.55 -4.63
C LEU A 74 -5.79 10.30 -5.53
N HIS A 75 -6.00 11.16 -6.51
CA HIS A 75 -7.17 11.12 -7.39
C HIS A 75 -6.88 10.56 -8.77
N SER A 76 -5.60 10.46 -9.15
CA SER A 76 -5.17 10.02 -10.48
C SER A 76 -4.90 8.52 -10.58
N GLY A 77 -5.16 7.75 -9.51
CA GLY A 77 -4.89 6.31 -9.47
C GLY A 77 -3.39 5.97 -9.48
N LYS A 78 -2.52 6.96 -9.22
CA LYS A 78 -1.06 6.80 -9.26
C LYS A 78 -0.47 6.27 -7.96
N VAL A 79 -1.22 6.32 -6.85
CA VAL A 79 -0.79 5.78 -5.56
C VAL A 79 -0.96 4.26 -5.55
N PRO A 80 0.13 3.47 -5.51
CA PRO A 80 0.02 2.02 -5.47
C PRO A 80 -0.55 1.55 -4.14
N THR A 81 -1.42 0.54 -4.19
CA THR A 81 -1.79 -0.25 -3.02
C THR A 81 -1.23 -1.65 -3.22
N TYR A 82 -0.33 -2.07 -2.33
CA TYR A 82 0.20 -3.42 -2.33
C TYR A 82 -0.74 -4.30 -1.52
N TYR A 83 -0.94 -5.55 -1.91
CA TYR A 83 -1.84 -6.43 -1.16
C TYR A 83 -1.39 -7.88 -1.16
N GLN A 84 -1.89 -8.62 -0.17
CA GLN A 84 -1.72 -10.05 -0.07
C GLN A 84 -3.00 -10.68 0.47
N VAL A 85 -3.54 -11.64 -0.27
CA VAL A 85 -4.67 -12.45 0.15
C VAL A 85 -4.14 -13.76 0.72
N ARG A 86 -4.58 -14.12 1.93
CA ARG A 86 -4.30 -15.40 2.56
C ARG A 86 -5.59 -16.06 3.01
N GLN A 87 -5.67 -17.38 2.85
CA GLN A 87 -6.80 -18.18 3.31
C GLN A 87 -6.38 -19.01 4.54
N PHE A 88 -7.21 -18.96 5.58
CA PHE A 88 -7.04 -19.68 6.83
C PHE A 88 -8.33 -20.47 7.11
N GLY A 89 -8.36 -21.74 6.69
CA GLY A 89 -9.60 -22.52 6.66
C GLY A 89 -10.62 -21.88 5.72
N ASN A 90 -11.81 -21.56 6.23
CA ASN A 90 -12.85 -20.86 5.46
C ASN A 90 -12.70 -19.34 5.47
N GLN A 91 -11.87 -18.79 6.35
CA GLN A 91 -11.68 -17.35 6.50
C GLN A 91 -10.63 -16.84 5.50
N VAL A 92 -10.89 -15.67 4.92
CA VAL A 92 -9.92 -14.96 4.07
C VAL A 92 -9.46 -13.69 4.80
N ARG A 93 -8.15 -13.45 4.77
CA ARG A 93 -7.52 -12.24 5.30
C ARG A 93 -6.77 -11.55 4.17
N ILE A 94 -7.05 -10.26 4.00
CA ILE A 94 -6.44 -9.44 2.96
C ILE A 94 -5.66 -8.34 3.64
N HIS A 95 -4.34 -8.38 3.50
CA HIS A 95 -3.50 -7.28 3.92
C HIS A 95 -3.38 -6.28 2.77
N TYR A 96 -3.45 -5.00 3.12
CA TYR A 96 -3.21 -3.88 2.20
C TYR A 96 -2.15 -2.98 2.80
N TRP A 97 -1.12 -2.66 2.01
CA TRP A 97 0.00 -1.81 2.40
C TRP A 97 0.12 -0.59 1.49
N TRP A 98 0.59 0.50 2.10
CA TRP A 98 1.00 1.72 1.43
C TRP A 98 2.38 2.11 1.91
N PHE A 99 3.17 2.63 0.97
CA PHE A 99 4.53 3.03 1.26
C PHE A 99 4.64 4.55 1.24
N TYR A 100 5.31 5.10 2.24
CA TYR A 100 5.73 6.50 2.28
C TYR A 100 7.25 6.54 2.23
N GLY A 101 7.82 7.38 1.37
CA GLY A 101 9.27 7.49 1.29
C GLY A 101 9.90 8.25 2.45
N PHE A 102 9.11 9.08 3.15
CA PHE A 102 9.50 9.77 4.38
C PHE A 102 8.29 9.91 5.31
N GLN A 103 8.52 9.65 6.60
CA GLN A 103 7.59 9.96 7.68
C GLN A 103 8.06 11.25 8.36
N HIS A 104 7.20 12.27 8.36
CA HIS A 104 7.40 13.50 9.14
C HIS A 104 7.22 13.23 10.64
N PRO A 105 7.76 14.10 11.52
CA PRO A 105 7.55 13.94 12.96
C PRO A 105 6.07 13.87 13.35
N CYS A 106 5.73 12.95 14.25
CA CYS A 106 4.35 12.70 14.67
C CYS A 106 4.05 13.25 16.07
N PHE A 107 4.91 13.00 17.08
CA PHE A 107 4.72 13.44 18.46
C PHE A 107 5.99 14.08 19.03
N LEU A 108 5.89 15.32 19.52
CA LEU A 108 7.00 16.08 20.13
C LEU A 108 8.27 16.09 19.26
N ASP A 109 8.12 16.30 17.95
CA ASP A 109 9.20 16.29 16.96
C ASP A 109 9.97 14.94 16.85
N GLN A 110 9.38 13.84 17.34
CA GLN A 110 9.92 12.49 17.24
C GLN A 110 9.18 11.66 16.19
N GLY A 111 9.77 10.51 15.85
CA GLY A 111 9.15 9.51 14.96
C GLY A 111 9.45 9.71 13.48
N GLN A 112 10.22 10.72 13.09
CA GLN A 112 10.61 10.86 11.69
C GLN A 112 11.57 9.74 11.26
N HIS A 113 11.35 9.18 10.06
CA HIS A 113 12.27 8.22 9.46
C HIS A 113 12.08 8.10 7.94
N ASN A 114 13.10 7.52 7.30
CA ASN A 114 13.12 7.25 5.87
C ASN A 114 12.48 5.90 5.58
N GLY A 115 11.50 5.90 4.68
CA GLY A 115 10.76 4.70 4.32
C GLY A 115 9.82 4.27 5.44
N ASP A 116 8.56 4.15 5.12
CA ASP A 116 7.54 3.75 6.06
C ASP A 116 6.47 2.91 5.36
N TRP A 117 6.02 1.87 6.04
CA TRP A 117 5.05 0.91 5.54
C TRP A 117 3.85 0.88 6.48
N GLU A 118 2.77 1.50 6.02
CA GLU A 118 1.51 1.52 6.73
C GLU A 118 0.58 0.45 6.16
N HIS A 119 -0.15 -0.26 7.03
CA HIS A 119 -0.98 -1.35 6.56
C HIS A 119 -2.17 -1.68 7.45
N ILE A 120 -3.17 -2.29 6.83
CA ILE A 120 -4.32 -2.87 7.50
C ILE A 120 -4.51 -4.31 7.05
N MET A 121 -5.30 -5.05 7.83
CA MET A 121 -5.80 -6.36 7.43
C MET A 121 -7.32 -6.36 7.48
N VAL A 122 -7.95 -6.70 6.36
CA VAL A 122 -9.38 -6.95 6.26
C VAL A 122 -9.61 -8.45 6.40
N THR A 123 -10.33 -8.84 7.45
CA THR A 123 -10.77 -10.22 7.67
C THR A 123 -12.20 -10.36 7.16
N LEU A 124 -12.43 -11.25 6.22
CA LEU A 124 -13.76 -11.52 5.68
C LEU A 124 -14.52 -12.52 6.56
N ALA A 125 -15.85 -12.44 6.56
CA ALA A 125 -16.69 -13.52 7.04
C ALA A 125 -16.43 -14.80 6.22
N GLU A 126 -16.76 -15.97 6.77
CA GLU A 126 -16.48 -17.26 6.12
C GLU A 126 -17.19 -17.42 4.76
N ASP A 127 -18.31 -16.74 4.57
CA ASP A 127 -19.04 -16.68 3.30
C ASP A 127 -18.41 -15.71 2.27
N LYS A 128 -17.40 -14.93 2.69
CA LYS A 128 -16.63 -13.96 1.90
C LYS A 128 -17.49 -12.84 1.29
N ASN A 129 -18.72 -12.64 1.80
CA ASN A 129 -19.63 -11.61 1.31
C ASN A 129 -19.57 -10.32 2.13
N SER A 130 -19.07 -10.40 3.36
CA SER A 130 -18.96 -9.28 4.28
C SER A 130 -17.61 -9.23 4.99
N ILE A 131 -17.32 -8.08 5.59
CA ILE A 131 -16.15 -7.89 6.45
C ILE A 131 -16.53 -8.36 7.85
N ALA A 132 -15.74 -9.28 8.42
CA ALA A 132 -15.88 -9.70 9.81
C ALA A 132 -15.09 -8.78 10.75
N ALA A 133 -13.90 -8.33 10.34
CA ALA A 133 -13.07 -7.41 11.11
C ALA A 133 -12.11 -6.62 10.22
N VAL A 134 -11.67 -5.46 10.72
CA VAL A 134 -10.55 -4.69 10.19
C VAL A 134 -9.54 -4.49 11.31
N THR A 135 -8.30 -4.88 11.09
CA THR A 135 -7.17 -4.66 12.01
C THR A 135 -6.29 -3.56 11.45
N TYR A 136 -6.03 -2.54 12.25
CA TYR A 136 -5.13 -1.44 11.95
C TYR A 136 -3.80 -1.71 12.63
N TYR A 137 -2.70 -1.62 11.90
CA TYR A 137 -1.38 -1.77 12.47
C TYR A 137 -0.80 -0.38 12.69
N GLN A 138 -0.25 -0.15 13.89
CA GLN A 138 0.44 1.08 14.23
C GLN A 138 1.74 0.74 14.94
N HIS A 139 2.85 1.26 14.43
CA HIS A 139 4.18 0.98 14.95
C HIS A 139 4.42 -0.54 15.10
N ASN A 140 4.71 -1.01 16.31
CA ASN A 140 5.02 -2.42 16.60
C ASN A 140 3.79 -3.26 17.02
N GLY A 141 2.56 -2.77 16.80
CA GLY A 141 1.34 -3.43 17.30
C GLY A 141 0.17 -3.42 16.32
N SER A 142 -0.89 -4.15 16.71
CA SER A 142 -2.14 -4.35 15.98
C SER A 142 -3.32 -4.56 16.92
#